data_AF-A0A316DWC3-F1
#
_entry.id   AF-A0A316DWC3-F1
#
_cell.length_a   1.000
_cell.length_b   1.000
_cell.length_c   1.000
_cell.angle_alpha   90.00
_cell.angle_beta   90.00
_cell.angle_gamma   90.00
#
_symmetry.space_group_name_H-M   'P 1'
#
loop_
_entity.id
_entity.type
_entity.pdbx_description
1 polymer ?
#
loop_
_entity_poly.entity_id
_entity_poly.type
_entity_poly.pdbx_seq_one_letter_code
_entity_poly.pdbx_strand_id
1 'polypeptide(L)'
;MNSIKITLSIFLFTLVTTAYGQNIKIKKDVITIDDQLFGIIEDDKSVRGSFYINGTNENNLLYFKWVVYGSLNYYEIYEANNLDNILFEENAVMGFKKYMVKRLFNAGVLTPSGIDEDKLSDFSKKMGKEFTRIRENGKN
;
A
#
# COMPACT_ATOMS: atom_id res chain seq x y z
N MET A 1 55.14 -40.12 12.60
CA MET A 1 55.69 -39.81 11.27
C MET A 1 54.61 -40.02 10.23
N ASN A 2 54.28 -38.93 9.54
CA ASN A 2 53.71 -38.81 8.18
C ASN A 2 52.33 -39.45 7.93
N SER A 3 51.24 -38.68 7.96
CA SER A 3 50.79 -37.67 6.97
C SER A 3 50.32 -38.29 5.64
N ILE A 4 49.02 -38.53 5.52
CA ILE A 4 48.32 -38.61 4.23
C ILE A 4 47.37 -37.41 4.16
N LYS A 5 47.70 -36.47 3.27
CA LYS A 5 46.82 -35.39 2.81
C LYS A 5 45.97 -35.95 1.67
N ILE A 6 44.68 -35.61 1.61
CA ILE A 6 43.92 -35.29 0.39
C ILE A 6 42.69 -34.46 0.81
N THR A 7 42.84 -33.15 0.61
CA THR A 7 41.91 -32.16 0.01
C THR A 7 40.47 -32.63 -0.31
N LEU A 8 39.44 -31.86 0.08
CA LEU A 8 38.56 -31.07 -0.82
C LEU A 8 37.27 -30.59 -0.11
N SER A 9 36.79 -29.42 -0.57
CA SER A 9 35.39 -28.97 -0.55
C SER A 9 34.87 -28.27 0.71
N ILE A 10 35.18 -26.98 0.76
CA ILE A 10 34.18 -25.89 0.73
C ILE A 10 32.74 -26.37 1.01
N PHE A 11 32.26 -26.15 2.23
CA PHE A 11 30.86 -25.84 2.48
C PHE A 11 30.87 -24.44 3.09
N LEU A 12 31.13 -23.42 2.26
CA LEU A 12 30.11 -22.42 1.95
C LEU A 12 29.02 -22.41 3.03
N PHE A 13 29.29 -21.71 4.14
CA PHE A 13 28.23 -21.13 4.93
C PHE A 13 27.58 -20.09 4.01
N THR A 14 26.70 -20.56 3.13
CA THR A 14 25.61 -19.74 2.63
C THR A 14 24.82 -19.38 3.86
N LEU A 15 25.15 -18.24 4.46
CA LEU A 15 24.15 -17.37 5.03
C LEU A 15 23.10 -17.25 3.94
N VAL A 16 22.06 -18.06 4.06
CA VAL A 16 20.89 -17.98 3.22
C VAL A 16 20.35 -16.60 3.55
N THR A 17 20.72 -15.62 2.73
CA THR A 17 19.97 -14.38 2.58
C THR A 17 18.64 -14.82 1.98
N THR A 18 17.78 -15.41 2.82
CA THR A 18 16.36 -15.32 2.61
C THR A 18 16.08 -13.84 2.72
N ALA A 19 16.22 -13.15 1.58
CA ALA A 19 15.39 -12.00 1.32
C ALA A 19 13.96 -12.54 1.51
N TYR A 20 13.43 -12.38 2.71
CA TYR A 20 12.01 -12.54 2.99
C TYR A 20 11.34 -11.48 2.12
N GLY A 21 11.12 -11.81 0.85
CA GLY A 21 10.25 -11.05 -0.02
C GLY A 21 8.88 -11.19 0.61
N GLN A 22 8.50 -10.18 1.40
CA GLN A 22 7.20 -10.17 2.01
C GLN A 22 6.17 -10.30 0.88
N ASN A 23 5.19 -11.18 1.04
CA ASN A 23 4.21 -11.49 0.00
C ASN A 23 2.86 -10.88 0.33
N ILE A 24 2.38 -9.97 -0.52
CA ILE A 24 1.00 -9.46 -0.43
C ILE A 24 0.06 -10.21 -1.38
N LYS A 25 -1.08 -10.67 -0.85
CA LYS A 25 -2.16 -11.30 -1.62
C LYS A 25 -3.47 -10.56 -1.35
N ILE A 26 -4.25 -10.32 -2.42
CA ILE A 26 -5.58 -9.71 -2.33
C ILE A 26 -6.59 -10.65 -2.99
N LYS A 27 -7.50 -11.23 -2.20
CA LYS A 27 -8.52 -12.19 -2.68
C LYS A 27 -9.88 -11.83 -2.11
N LYS A 28 -10.87 -11.58 -2.98
CA LYS A 28 -12.23 -11.15 -2.59
C LYS A 28 -12.19 -10.03 -1.55
N ASP A 29 -11.41 -8.99 -1.85
CA ASP A 29 -11.22 -7.81 -1.00
C ASP A 29 -10.55 -8.05 0.36
N VAL A 30 -10.14 -9.28 0.68
CA VAL A 30 -9.29 -9.58 1.83
C VAL A 30 -7.83 -9.36 1.47
N ILE A 31 -7.11 -8.62 2.31
CA ILE A 31 -5.68 -8.35 2.20
C ILE A 31 -4.94 -9.25 3.20
N THR A 32 -4.00 -10.04 2.70
CA THR A 32 -3.07 -10.81 3.52
C THR A 32 -1.64 -10.43 3.18
N ILE A 33 -0.82 -10.22 4.21
CA ILE A 33 0.61 -9.96 4.10
C ILE A 33 1.33 -11.10 4.82
N ASP A 34 2.25 -11.78 4.14
CA ASP A 34 2.97 -12.95 4.68
C ASP A 34 2.04 -14.03 5.23
N ASP A 35 0.94 -14.26 4.51
CA ASP A 35 -0.13 -15.20 4.87
C ASP A 35 -0.87 -14.86 6.18
N GLN A 36 -0.60 -13.70 6.78
CA GLN A 36 -1.37 -13.14 7.90
C GLN A 36 -2.47 -12.22 7.39
N LEU A 37 -3.64 -12.25 8.03
CA LEU A 37 -4.71 -11.32 7.74
C LEU A 37 -4.29 -9.91 8.16
N PHE A 38 -4.20 -9.00 7.19
CA PHE A 38 -3.95 -7.59 7.44
C PHE A 38 -5.26 -6.81 7.62
N GLY A 39 -6.23 -7.09 6.76
CA GLY A 39 -7.44 -6.30 6.71
C GLY A 39 -8.34 -6.62 5.53
N ILE A 40 -9.37 -5.80 5.35
CA ILE A 40 -10.35 -5.91 4.27
C ILE A 40 -10.52 -4.58 3.54
N ILE A 41 -10.89 -4.65 2.28
CA ILE A 41 -11.31 -3.51 1.49
C ILE A 41 -12.84 -3.48 1.50
N GLU A 42 -13.42 -2.38 1.97
CA GLU A 42 -14.87 -2.25 2.11
C GLU A 42 -15.39 -1.06 1.31
N ASP A 43 -16.40 -1.29 0.46
CA ASP A 43 -17.01 -0.21 -0.31
C ASP A 43 -17.83 0.71 0.59
N ASP A 44 -17.64 2.02 0.41
CA ASP A 44 -18.50 3.03 0.98
C ASP A 44 -19.82 3.06 0.20
N LYS A 45 -20.89 2.55 0.82
CA LYS A 45 -22.21 2.49 0.21
C LYS A 45 -22.86 3.86 0.02
N SER A 46 -22.38 4.88 0.75
CA SER A 46 -22.91 6.23 0.68
C SER A 46 -22.26 7.06 -0.44
N VAL A 47 -20.99 6.76 -0.77
CA VAL A 47 -20.24 7.47 -1.81
C VAL A 47 -19.79 6.48 -2.87
N ARG A 48 -20.46 6.53 -4.03
CA ARG A 48 -20.19 5.65 -5.17
C ARG A 48 -18.69 5.56 -5.47
N GLY A 49 -18.20 4.33 -5.61
CA GLY A 49 -16.82 4.04 -6.01
C GLY A 49 -15.77 4.30 -4.93
N SER A 50 -16.14 4.92 -3.80
CA SER A 50 -15.25 5.14 -2.68
C SER A 50 -15.20 3.89 -1.80
N PHE A 51 -14.09 3.71 -1.09
CA PHE A 51 -13.89 2.53 -0.25
C PHE A 51 -12.89 2.80 0.87
N TYR A 52 -12.91 1.95 1.88
CA TYR A 52 -11.99 1.93 2.99
C TYR A 52 -11.02 0.75 2.87
N ILE A 53 -9.83 0.91 3.42
CA ILE A 53 -9.00 -0.20 3.88
C ILE A 53 -9.14 -0.26 5.39
N ASN A 54 -9.71 -1.36 5.89
CA ASN A 54 -9.97 -1.59 7.31
C ASN A 54 -8.97 -2.60 7.84
N GLY A 55 -8.34 -2.30 8.98
CA GLY A 55 -7.48 -3.25 9.68
C GLY A 55 -8.29 -4.36 10.37
N THR A 56 -7.60 -5.40 10.83
CA THR A 56 -8.22 -6.51 11.58
C THR A 56 -8.85 -6.12 12.92
N ASN A 57 -8.44 -4.99 13.49
CA ASN A 57 -8.96 -4.47 14.78
C ASN A 57 -10.09 -3.43 14.59
N GLU A 58 -10.84 -3.50 13.48
CA GLU A 58 -11.96 -2.59 13.16
C GLU A 58 -11.58 -1.10 13.05
N ASN A 59 -10.30 -0.78 13.03
CA ASN A 59 -9.84 0.57 12.74
C ASN A 59 -9.83 0.78 11.23
N ASN A 60 -10.66 1.72 10.76
CA ASN A 60 -10.53 2.25 9.42
C ASN A 60 -9.14 2.89 9.31
N LEU A 61 -8.32 2.42 8.36
CA LEU A 61 -6.94 2.89 8.22
C LEU A 61 -6.87 4.03 7.21
N LEU A 62 -7.34 3.76 5.99
CA LEU A 62 -7.32 4.69 4.88
C LEU A 62 -8.67 4.74 4.20
N TYR A 63 -9.07 5.95 3.79
CA TYR A 63 -10.25 6.17 2.97
C TYR A 63 -9.85 6.63 1.57
N PHE A 64 -10.45 6.02 0.56
CA PHE A 64 -10.20 6.30 -0.85
C PHE A 64 -11.49 6.86 -1.45
N LYS A 65 -11.52 8.17 -1.62
CA LYS A 65 -12.67 8.88 -2.16
C LYS A 65 -12.55 9.00 -3.67
N TRP A 66 -13.53 8.47 -4.40
CA TRP A 66 -13.57 8.63 -5.84
C TRP A 66 -14.06 10.04 -6.22
N VAL A 67 -13.30 10.72 -7.07
CA VAL A 67 -13.59 12.08 -7.53
C VAL A 67 -13.64 12.14 -9.04
N VAL A 68 -14.76 12.67 -9.55
CA VAL A 68 -14.95 13.01 -10.96
C VAL A 68 -15.22 14.51 -11.04
N TYR A 69 -14.33 15.24 -11.71
CA TYR A 69 -14.45 16.70 -11.89
C TYR A 69 -14.07 17.09 -13.32
N GLY A 70 -15.07 17.44 -14.13
CA GLY A 70 -14.86 17.68 -15.56
C GLY A 70 -14.29 16.43 -16.24
N SER A 71 -13.09 16.55 -16.81
CA SER A 71 -12.33 15.44 -17.40
C SER A 71 -11.44 14.69 -16.41
N LEU A 72 -11.30 15.17 -15.17
CA LEU A 72 -10.48 14.53 -14.14
C LEU A 72 -11.25 13.35 -13.51
N ASN A 73 -10.56 12.23 -13.38
CA ASN A 73 -11.08 11.01 -12.78
C ASN A 73 -9.98 10.36 -11.92
N TYR A 74 -10.06 10.56 -10.61
CA TYR A 74 -9.00 10.23 -9.68
C TYR A 74 -9.57 9.87 -8.30
N TYR A 75 -8.69 9.42 -7.42
CA TYR A 75 -9.00 9.22 -6.02
C TYR A 75 -8.24 10.22 -5.16
N GLU A 76 -8.92 10.77 -4.17
CA GLU A 76 -8.31 11.45 -3.03
C GLU A 76 -8.14 10.41 -1.91
N ILE A 77 -6.95 10.30 -1.34
CA ILE A 77 -6.65 9.33 -0.29
C ILE A 77 -6.49 10.07 1.04
N TYR A 78 -7.12 9.55 2.09
CA TYR A 78 -7.18 10.15 3.42
C TYR A 78 -6.79 9.12 4.48
N GLU A 79 -6.31 9.59 5.63
CA GLU A 79 -6.47 8.85 6.88
C GLU A 79 -7.96 8.71 7.15
N ALA A 80 -8.45 7.50 7.44
CA ALA A 80 -9.90 7.30 7.51
C ALA A 80 -10.57 8.03 8.68
N ASN A 81 -9.80 8.38 9.72
CA ASN A 81 -10.27 9.17 10.87
C ASN A 81 -10.07 10.69 10.70
N ASN A 82 -9.48 11.14 9.59
CA ASN A 82 -9.23 12.54 9.29
C ASN A 82 -9.49 12.84 7.81
N LEU A 83 -10.76 13.09 7.49
CA LEU A 83 -11.22 13.33 6.12
C LEU A 83 -11.05 14.80 5.66
N ASP A 84 -10.55 15.69 6.53
CA ASP A 84 -10.30 17.10 6.20
C ASP A 84 -8.95 17.31 5.51
N ASN A 85 -8.04 16.32 5.62
CA ASN A 85 -6.71 16.39 5.03
C ASN A 85 -6.49 15.28 4.00
N ILE A 86 -6.51 15.65 2.72
CA ILE A 86 -6.03 14.76 1.64
C ILE A 86 -4.57 14.43 1.94
N LEU A 87 -4.20 13.15 1.98
CA LEU A 87 -2.80 12.75 2.09
C LEU A 87 -2.12 12.92 0.72
N PHE A 88 -2.70 12.29 -0.29
CA PHE A 88 -2.25 12.31 -1.68
C PHE A 88 -3.38 11.90 -2.62
N GLU A 89 -3.08 11.94 -3.92
CA GLU A 89 -4.05 11.61 -4.97
C GLU A 89 -3.47 10.61 -5.98
N GLU A 90 -4.35 9.88 -6.67
CA GLU A 90 -3.95 8.95 -7.72
C GLU A 90 -5.01 8.81 -8.81
N ASN A 91 -4.59 8.59 -10.06
CA ASN A 91 -5.48 8.35 -11.17
C ASN A 91 -6.39 7.14 -10.94
N ALA A 92 -7.66 7.26 -11.32
CA ALA A 92 -8.57 6.13 -11.31
C ALA A 92 -8.19 5.17 -12.45
N VAL A 93 -7.69 3.98 -12.10
CA VAL A 93 -7.33 2.93 -13.05
C VAL A 93 -8.17 1.68 -12.86
N MET A 94 -8.27 0.83 -13.88
CA MET A 94 -8.95 -0.46 -13.74
C MET A 94 -8.24 -1.31 -12.69
N GLY A 95 -9.01 -1.87 -11.74
CA GLY A 95 -8.45 -2.63 -10.63
C GLY A 95 -7.75 -1.78 -9.57
N PHE A 96 -8.10 -0.48 -9.47
CA PHE A 96 -7.52 0.51 -8.55
C PHE A 96 -7.27 -0.02 -7.13
N LYS A 97 -8.25 -0.68 -6.50
CA LYS A 97 -8.13 -1.28 -5.16
C LYS A 97 -6.86 -2.15 -5.02
N LYS A 98 -6.68 -3.12 -5.92
CA LYS A 98 -5.52 -4.02 -5.90
C LYS A 98 -4.23 -3.30 -6.23
N TYR A 99 -4.29 -2.36 -7.16
CA TYR A 99 -3.16 -1.53 -7.55
C TYR A 99 -2.63 -0.73 -6.37
N MET A 100 -3.51 -0.03 -5.64
CA MET A 100 -3.13 0.80 -4.50
C MET A 100 -2.59 -0.02 -3.34
N VAL A 101 -3.24 -1.13 -2.97
CA VAL A 101 -2.74 -2.00 -1.90
C VAL A 101 -1.32 -2.49 -2.20
N LYS A 102 -1.05 -2.92 -3.44
CA LYS A 102 0.31 -3.33 -3.84
C LYS A 102 1.32 -2.18 -3.78
N ARG A 103 0.94 -0.98 -4.19
CA ARG A 103 1.84 0.18 -4.15
C ARG A 103 2.17 0.60 -2.74
N LEU A 104 1.18 0.67 -1.86
CA LEU A 104 1.38 1.01 -0.45
C LEU A 104 2.26 -0.05 0.23
N PHE A 105 2.02 -1.33 -0.05
CA PHE A 105 2.88 -2.41 0.43
C PHE A 105 4.33 -2.31 -0.08
N ASN A 106 4.53 -2.13 -1.39
CA ASN A 106 5.87 -1.98 -1.97
C ASN A 106 6.61 -0.72 -1.45
N ALA A 107 5.88 0.30 -1.03
CA ALA A 107 6.43 1.49 -0.40
C ALA A 107 6.77 1.30 1.09
N GLY A 108 6.45 0.14 1.67
CA GLY A 108 6.60 -0.13 3.10
C GLY A 108 5.52 0.50 3.97
N VAL A 109 4.46 1.07 3.37
CA VAL A 109 3.35 1.69 4.11
C VAL A 109 2.48 0.64 4.78
N LEU A 110 2.12 -0.42 4.03
CA LEU A 110 1.39 -1.56 4.61
C LEU A 110 2.40 -2.58 5.10
N THR A 111 2.36 -2.89 6.38
CA THR A 111 3.17 -3.91 7.04
C THR A 111 2.27 -4.93 7.72
N PRO A 112 2.77 -6.11 8.10
CA PRO A 112 1.98 -7.05 8.93
C PRO A 112 1.45 -6.45 10.24
N SER A 113 2.11 -5.39 10.76
CA SER A 113 1.74 -4.73 12.01
C SER A 113 0.72 -3.58 11.84
N GLY A 114 0.39 -3.20 10.60
CA GLY A 114 -0.47 -2.05 10.32
C GLY A 114 0.16 -1.06 9.34
N ILE A 115 -0.26 0.20 9.44
CA ILE A 115 0.30 1.31 8.68
C ILE A 115 1.59 1.79 9.35
N ASP A 116 2.67 1.91 8.56
CA ASP A 116 3.86 2.66 8.95
C ASP A 116 3.63 4.14 8.56
N GLU A 117 3.39 4.98 9.57
CA GLU A 117 3.04 6.39 9.38
C GLU A 117 4.17 7.22 8.77
N ASP A 118 5.43 6.90 9.09
CA ASP A 118 6.58 7.59 8.52
C ASP A 118 6.68 7.30 7.02
N LYS A 119 6.50 6.02 6.64
CA LYS A 119 6.44 5.61 5.23
C LYS A 119 5.23 6.18 4.52
N LEU A 120 4.07 6.27 5.17
CA LEU A 120 2.87 6.88 4.60
C LEU A 120 3.10 8.35 4.31
N SER A 121 3.68 9.10 5.26
CA SER A 121 4.05 10.50 5.09
C SER A 121 5.03 10.70 3.93
N ASP A 122 6.08 9.89 3.85
CA ASP A 122 7.07 9.94 2.76
C ASP A 122 6.45 9.60 1.40
N PHE A 123 5.60 8.59 1.34
CA PHE A 123 4.88 8.20 0.14
C PHE A 123 3.93 9.32 -0.32
N SER A 124 3.17 9.89 0.62
CA SER A 124 2.22 10.96 0.36
C SER A 124 2.89 12.21 -0.22
N LYS A 125 4.04 12.61 0.34
CA LYS A 125 4.84 13.73 -0.18
C LYS A 125 5.33 13.50 -1.62
N LYS A 126 5.69 12.26 -1.97
CA LYS A 126 6.14 11.91 -3.33
C LYS A 126 4.99 11.90 -4.33
N MET A 127 3.82 11.45 -3.91
CA MET A 127 2.63 11.38 -4.76
C MET A 127 2.01 12.75 -5.01
N GLY A 128 1.93 13.58 -3.96
CA GLY A 128 1.40 14.93 -4.06
C GLY A 128 -0.11 15.00 -4.30
N LYS A 129 -0.57 16.21 -4.65
CA LYS A 129 -1.99 16.60 -4.78
C LYS A 129 -2.25 17.34 -6.09
N GLU A 130 -1.77 16.76 -7.17
CA GLU A 130 -1.74 17.41 -8.49
C GLU A 130 -3.14 17.67 -9.07
N PHE A 131 -4.10 16.79 -8.83
CA PHE A 131 -5.47 16.95 -9.33
C PHE A 131 -6.22 18.04 -8.58
N THR A 132 -6.03 18.16 -7.26
CA THR A 132 -6.55 19.31 -6.51
C THR A 132 -5.98 20.61 -7.06
N ARG A 133 -4.66 20.67 -7.32
CA ARG A 133 -4.02 21.87 -7.91
C ARG A 133 -4.62 22.24 -9.26
N ILE A 134 -4.86 21.26 -10.14
CA ILE A 134 -5.51 21.49 -11.45
C ILE A 134 -6.95 21.98 -11.25
N ARG A 135 -7.71 21.35 -10.37
CA ARG A 135 -9.11 21.68 -10.07
C ARG A 135 -9.25 23.11 -9.53
N GLU A 136 -8.34 23.56 -8.68
CA GLU A 136 -8.34 24.92 -8.12
C GLU A 136 -7.92 25.97 -9.15
N ASN A 137 -6.88 25.69 -9.95
CA ASN A 137 -6.42 26.61 -10.98
C ASN A 137 -7.41 26.76 -12.15
N GLY A 138 -8.20 25.73 -12.44
CA GLY A 138 -9.27 25.80 -13.46
C GLY A 138 -10.56 26.49 -12.99
N LYS A 139 -10.60 27.02 -11.76
CA LYS A 139 -11.71 27.86 -11.25
C LYS A 139 -11.46 29.36 -11.42
N ASN A 140 -10.27 29.77 -11.87
CA ASN A 140 -9.94 31.15 -12.27
C ASN A 140 -10.19 31.35 -13.77
#